data_AF-A0A366I3H5-F1
#
_entry.id   AF-A0A366I3H5-F1
#
_cell.length_a   1.000
_cell.length_b   1.000
_cell.length_c   1.000
_cell.angle_alpha   90.00
_cell.angle_beta   90.00
_cell.angle_gamma   90.00
#
_symmetry.space_group_name_H-M   'P 1'
#
loop_
_entity.id
_entity.type
_entity.pdbx_description
1 polymer ?
#
loop_
_entity_poly.entity_id
_entity_poly.type
_entity_poly.pdbx_seq_one_letter_code
_entity_poly.pdbx_strand_id
1 'polypeptide(L)'
;MNSIFYLERNFMHGDRTYTETELLAASTHIVVLAEPGGGKTDLMKSIAQKLNTSVLNASVFAYVGADKENSSLIIDAVDEVARIDQSGIHKLLALARTSKPNRVIMSSRSSEWGLASTSIFEKFLGVSPMIVRLREFDQETL
;
A
#
# COMPACT_ATOMS: atom_id res chain seq x y z
N MET A 1 1.72 1.11 -29.43
CA MET A 1 1.48 0.86 -28.00
C MET A 1 1.64 2.18 -27.28
N ASN A 2 0.56 2.76 -26.73
CA ASN A 2 0.70 3.91 -25.84
C ASN A 2 1.28 3.37 -24.53
N SER A 3 2.59 3.49 -24.35
CA SER A 3 3.17 3.44 -23.01
C SER A 3 2.54 4.59 -22.24
N ILE A 4 1.65 4.26 -21.30
CA ILE A 4 1.15 5.25 -20.36
C ILE A 4 2.39 5.74 -19.62
N PHE A 5 2.79 6.99 -19.90
CA PHE A 5 3.94 7.59 -19.27
C PHE A 5 3.67 7.70 -17.77
N TYR A 6 4.36 6.86 -17.00
CA TYR A 6 4.34 6.91 -15.54
C TYR A 6 5.58 7.66 -15.06
N LEU A 7 5.36 8.71 -14.28
CA LEU A 7 6.43 9.44 -13.62
C LEU A 7 6.61 8.87 -12.21
N GLU A 8 7.83 8.43 -11.91
CA GLU A 8 8.17 7.85 -10.61
C GLU A 8 7.86 8.82 -9.47
N ARG A 9 7.42 8.24 -8.35
CA ARG A 9 6.97 9.02 -7.19
C ARG A 9 8.00 8.99 -6.08
N ASN A 10 8.01 10.07 -5.31
CA ASN A 10 8.81 10.19 -4.10
C ASN A 10 7.92 10.11 -2.85
N PHE A 11 8.49 9.60 -1.78
CA PHE A 11 7.81 9.35 -0.51
C PHE A 11 8.51 10.05 0.63
N MET A 12 7.75 10.55 1.60
CA MET A 12 8.28 11.05 2.87
C MET A 12 8.02 10.06 4.00
N HIS A 13 9.06 9.81 4.80
CA HIS A 13 8.96 9.12 6.07
C HIS A 13 9.83 9.87 7.10
N GLY A 14 9.17 10.56 8.05
CA GLY A 14 9.83 11.56 8.86
C GLY A 14 10.46 12.64 7.97
N ASP A 15 11.74 12.94 8.21
CA ASP A 15 12.50 13.94 7.44
C ASP A 15 13.24 13.35 6.22
N ARG A 16 13.00 12.08 5.90
CA ARG A 16 13.67 11.40 4.77
C ARG A 16 12.74 11.25 3.58
N THR A 17 13.31 11.49 2.40
CA THR A 17 12.68 11.22 1.11
C THR A 17 13.20 9.90 0.55
N TYR A 18 12.31 9.12 -0.05
CA TYR A 18 12.63 7.87 -0.73
C TYR A 18 12.08 7.91 -2.15
N THR A 19 12.86 7.43 -3.11
CA THR A 19 12.34 6.94 -4.39
C THR A 19 11.58 5.62 -4.20
N GLU A 20 10.83 5.17 -5.21
CA GLU A 20 10.18 3.84 -5.17
C GLU A 20 11.18 2.70 -4.92
N THR A 21 12.35 2.74 -5.57
CA THR A 21 13.37 1.69 -5.43
C THR A 21 13.96 1.68 -4.04
N GLU A 22 14.30 2.84 -3.48
CA GLU A 22 14.81 2.95 -2.10
C GLU A 22 13.77 2.51 -1.08
N LEU A 23 12.50 2.88 -1.28
CA LEU A 23 11.39 2.46 -0.42
C LEU A 23 11.26 0.92 -0.38
N LEU A 24 11.29 0.27 -1.55
CA LEU A 24 11.20 -1.18 -1.67
C LEU A 24 12.39 -1.92 -1.04
N ALA A 25 13.57 -1.30 -1.06
CA ALA A 25 14.76 -1.82 -0.38
C ALA A 25 14.71 -1.61 1.14
N ALA A 26 14.12 -0.50 1.61
CA ALA A 26 14.09 -0.13 3.02
C ALA A 26 13.13 -0.97 3.87
N SER A 27 12.00 -1.43 3.30
CA SER A 27 11.01 -2.21 4.04
C SER A 27 10.26 -3.20 3.15
N THR A 28 9.83 -4.32 3.74
CA THR A 28 8.90 -5.28 3.13
C THR A 28 7.45 -5.03 3.55
N HIS A 29 7.20 -4.24 4.58
CA HIS A 29 5.85 -3.92 5.08
C HIS A 29 5.67 -2.41 5.01
N ILE A 30 4.89 -1.94 4.04
CA ILE A 30 4.77 -0.51 3.72
C ILE A 30 3.29 -0.15 3.66
N VAL A 31 2.95 1.02 4.19
CA VAL A 31 1.66 1.66 3.96
C VAL A 31 1.91 3.03 3.34
N VAL A 32 1.38 3.23 2.14
CA VAL A 32 1.45 4.49 1.41
C VAL A 32 0.19 5.31 1.66
N LEU A 33 0.38 6.51 2.19
CA LEU A 33 -0.67 7.47 2.48
C LEU A 33 -0.65 8.61 1.48
N ALA A 34 -1.82 8.95 0.94
CA ALA A 34 -2.00 10.15 0.12
C ALA A 34 -3.45 10.62 0.18
N GLU A 35 -3.69 11.88 -0.11
CA GLU A 35 -5.04 12.42 -0.27
C GLU A 35 -5.80 11.77 -1.46
N PRO A 36 -7.14 11.89 -1.52
CA PRO A 36 -7.91 11.51 -2.70
C PRO A 36 -7.36 12.19 -3.96
N GLY A 37 -7.27 11.44 -5.06
CA GLY A 37 -6.68 11.94 -6.31
C GLY A 37 -5.15 11.96 -6.35
N GLY A 38 -4.44 11.62 -5.26
CA GLY A 38 -2.97 11.64 -5.20
C GLY A 38 -2.24 10.62 -6.11
N GLY A 39 -2.93 9.87 -6.97
CA GLY A 39 -2.29 8.92 -7.90
C GLY A 39 -1.81 7.61 -7.26
N LYS A 40 -2.41 7.20 -6.12
CA LYS A 40 -2.08 5.94 -5.44
C LYS A 40 -2.24 4.73 -6.35
N THR A 41 -3.36 4.62 -7.08
CA THR A 41 -3.63 3.45 -7.92
C THR A 41 -2.58 3.22 -9.00
N ASP A 42 -2.13 4.26 -9.70
CA ASP A 42 -1.08 4.12 -10.72
C ASP A 42 0.28 3.84 -10.08
N LEU A 43 0.55 4.41 -8.91
CA LEU A 43 1.71 4.01 -8.10
C LEU A 43 1.67 2.52 -7.71
N MET A 44 0.55 2.02 -7.22
CA MET A 44 0.42 0.62 -6.82
C MET A 44 0.68 -0.30 -8.02
N LYS A 45 0.22 0.09 -9.22
CA LYS A 45 0.54 -0.64 -10.47
C LYS A 45 2.04 -0.61 -10.79
N SER A 46 2.72 0.54 -10.66
CA SER A 46 4.17 0.66 -10.86
C SER A 46 4.93 -0.26 -9.89
N ILE A 47 4.59 -0.20 -8.59
CA ILE A 47 5.19 -1.06 -7.56
C ILE A 47 4.97 -2.54 -7.89
N ALA A 48 3.75 -2.92 -8.29
CA ALA A 48 3.43 -4.30 -8.63
C ALA A 48 4.24 -4.79 -9.84
N GLN A 49 4.43 -3.95 -10.86
CA GLN A 49 5.31 -4.25 -12.00
C GLN A 49 6.76 -4.48 -11.56
N LYS A 50 7.31 -3.62 -10.70
CA LYS A 50 8.67 -3.77 -10.15
C LYS A 50 8.85 -5.06 -9.34
N LEU A 51 7.78 -5.58 -8.75
CA LEU A 51 7.76 -6.79 -7.94
C LEU A 51 7.26 -8.03 -8.69
N ASN A 52 6.97 -7.91 -10.00
CA ASN A 52 6.38 -8.96 -10.82
C ASN A 52 5.13 -9.62 -10.19
N THR A 53 4.23 -8.80 -9.68
CA THR A 53 2.96 -9.21 -9.06
C THR A 53 1.79 -8.36 -9.57
N SER A 54 0.57 -8.65 -9.11
CA SER A 54 -0.63 -7.88 -9.41
C SER A 54 -1.06 -7.01 -8.22
N VAL A 55 -1.84 -5.97 -8.52
CA VAL A 55 -2.52 -5.17 -7.50
C VAL A 55 -3.90 -5.76 -7.25
N LEU A 56 -4.28 -5.89 -5.99
CA LEU A 56 -5.65 -6.23 -5.57
C LEU A 56 -6.29 -4.98 -4.95
N ASN A 57 -7.49 -4.61 -5.39
CA ASN A 57 -8.26 -3.60 -4.65
C ASN A 57 -8.72 -4.21 -3.31
N ALA A 58 -8.66 -3.44 -2.23
CA ALA A 58 -8.99 -3.89 -0.88
C ALA A 58 -10.41 -4.46 -0.76
N SER A 59 -11.39 -3.83 -1.43
CA SER A 59 -12.78 -4.30 -1.43
C SER A 59 -12.90 -5.68 -2.08
N VAL A 60 -12.18 -5.93 -3.18
CA VAL A 60 -12.15 -7.24 -3.84
C VAL A 60 -11.43 -8.27 -2.96
N PHE A 61 -10.25 -7.91 -2.45
CA PHE A 61 -9.44 -8.77 -1.59
C PHE A 61 -10.19 -9.23 -0.34
N ALA A 62 -11.06 -8.38 0.23
CA ALA A 62 -11.87 -8.72 1.39
C ALA A 62 -12.83 -9.91 1.15
N TYR A 63 -13.14 -10.23 -0.11
CA TYR A 63 -13.97 -11.39 -0.47
C TYR A 63 -13.16 -12.58 -1.00
N VAL A 64 -12.09 -12.33 -1.76
CA VAL A 64 -11.37 -13.40 -2.48
C VAL A 64 -10.07 -13.85 -1.80
N GLY A 65 -9.49 -13.02 -0.93
CA GLY A 65 -8.19 -13.27 -0.32
C GLY A 65 -7.03 -13.15 -1.32
N ALA A 66 -5.90 -13.80 -1.01
CA ALA A 66 -4.72 -13.80 -1.88
C ALA A 66 -4.72 -14.99 -2.83
N ASP A 67 -4.28 -14.79 -4.07
CA ASP A 67 -4.20 -15.85 -5.08
C ASP A 67 -3.04 -16.83 -4.86
N LYS A 68 -2.01 -16.41 -4.11
CA LYS A 68 -0.77 -17.18 -3.87
C LYS A 68 -0.30 -17.02 -2.44
N GLU A 69 0.20 -18.11 -1.87
CA GLU A 69 0.93 -18.07 -0.60
C GLU A 69 2.39 -17.66 -0.80
N ASN A 70 3.01 -17.09 0.24
CA ASN A 70 4.43 -16.74 0.30
C ASN A 70 4.90 -15.75 -0.80
N SER A 71 3.98 -14.94 -1.33
CA SER A 71 4.26 -13.92 -2.35
C SER A 71 4.09 -12.49 -1.83
N SER A 72 4.51 -11.52 -2.64
CA SER A 72 4.25 -10.10 -2.37
C SER A 72 2.78 -9.77 -2.57
N LEU A 73 2.19 -9.08 -1.59
CA LEU A 73 0.79 -8.69 -1.57
C LEU A 73 0.67 -7.17 -1.68
N ILE A 74 0.10 -6.70 -2.79
CA ILE A 74 -0.06 -5.28 -3.11
C ILE A 74 -1.54 -4.94 -3.09
N ILE A 75 -1.99 -4.19 -2.08
CA ILE A 75 -3.40 -3.90 -1.84
C ILE A 75 -3.67 -2.40 -1.97
N ASP A 76 -4.51 -2.01 -2.93
CA ASP A 76 -4.91 -0.62 -3.14
C ASP A 76 -6.21 -0.28 -2.40
N ALA A 77 -6.34 0.98 -1.98
CA ALA A 77 -7.56 1.57 -1.44
C ALA A 77 -8.12 0.93 -0.14
N VAL A 78 -7.26 0.66 0.84
CA VAL A 78 -7.68 0.11 2.15
C VAL A 78 -8.65 1.04 2.90
N ASP A 79 -8.66 2.33 2.63
CA ASP A 79 -9.67 3.26 3.17
C ASP A 79 -11.11 2.91 2.76
N GLU A 80 -11.32 2.25 1.62
CA GLU A 80 -12.67 1.89 1.15
C GLU A 80 -13.31 0.84 2.06
N VAL A 81 -12.54 -0.15 2.54
CA VAL A 81 -13.07 -1.19 3.44
C VAL A 81 -13.26 -0.69 4.87
N ALA A 82 -12.42 0.25 5.32
CA ALA A 82 -12.51 0.82 6.66
C ALA A 82 -13.76 1.71 6.84
N ARG A 83 -14.26 2.31 5.75
CA ARG A 83 -15.47 3.14 5.75
C ARG A 83 -16.77 2.33 5.80
N ILE A 84 -16.77 1.13 5.23
CA ILE A 84 -17.97 0.28 5.15
C ILE A 84 -18.22 -0.41 6.50
N ASP A 85 -17.15 -0.85 7.16
CA ASP A 85 -17.20 -1.62 8.40
C ASP A 85 -15.96 -1.29 9.24
N GLN A 86 -16.14 -0.88 10.50
CA GLN A 86 -15.00 -0.61 11.39
C GLN A 86 -14.10 -1.84 11.59
N SER A 87 -14.63 -3.06 11.39
CA SER A 87 -13.87 -4.31 11.39
C SER A 87 -13.28 -4.69 10.02
N GLY A 88 -13.51 -3.89 8.97
CA GLY A 88 -13.08 -4.16 7.59
C GLY A 88 -11.57 -4.37 7.48
N ILE A 89 -10.77 -3.53 8.14
CA ILE A 89 -9.32 -3.70 8.19
C ILE A 89 -8.88 -4.97 8.94
N HIS A 90 -9.62 -5.40 9.96
CA HIS A 90 -9.31 -6.64 10.68
C HIS A 90 -9.51 -7.86 9.77
N LYS A 91 -10.64 -7.92 9.07
CA LYS A 91 -10.95 -9.01 8.13
C LYS A 91 -9.91 -9.06 7.01
N LEU A 92 -9.58 -7.89 6.45
CA LEU A 92 -8.56 -7.75 5.42
C LEU A 92 -7.19 -8.27 5.92
N LEU A 93 -6.74 -7.84 7.09
CA LEU A 93 -5.45 -8.27 7.63
C LEU A 93 -5.43 -9.75 8.05
N ALA A 94 -6.57 -10.30 8.49
CA ALA A 94 -6.70 -11.73 8.74
C ALA A 94 -6.46 -12.57 7.48
N LEU A 95 -7.06 -12.17 6.34
CA LEU A 95 -6.85 -12.79 5.04
C LEU A 95 -5.41 -12.59 4.52
N ALA A 96 -4.85 -11.41 4.72
CA ALA A 96 -3.45 -11.15 4.38
C ALA A 96 -2.51 -12.08 5.17
N ARG A 97 -2.78 -12.30 6.47
CA ARG A 97 -1.99 -13.22 7.30
C ARG A 97 -2.05 -14.66 6.79
N THR A 98 -3.21 -15.15 6.33
CA THR A 98 -3.35 -16.55 5.90
C THR A 98 -2.46 -16.89 4.70
N SER A 99 -2.14 -15.92 3.84
CA SER A 99 -1.26 -16.14 2.69
C SER A 99 0.23 -16.09 3.02
N LYS A 100 0.61 -15.81 4.27
CA LYS A 100 2.01 -15.72 4.73
C LYS A 100 2.89 -14.86 3.80
N PRO A 101 2.49 -13.62 3.50
CA PRO A 101 3.16 -12.80 2.51
C PRO A 101 4.60 -12.50 2.93
N ASN A 102 5.53 -12.52 1.98
CA ASN A 102 6.92 -12.10 2.21
C ASN A 102 7.09 -10.57 2.19
N ARG A 103 6.09 -9.86 1.65
CA ARG A 103 6.03 -8.41 1.50
C ARG A 103 4.56 -7.99 1.43
N VAL A 104 4.21 -6.92 2.11
CA VAL A 104 2.87 -6.32 2.11
C VAL A 104 3.00 -4.83 1.85
N ILE A 105 2.36 -4.35 0.79
CA ILE A 105 2.31 -2.92 0.47
C ILE A 105 0.84 -2.54 0.32
N MET A 106 0.39 -1.62 1.17
CA MET A 106 -0.99 -1.15 1.19
C MET A 106 -1.07 0.34 0.85
N SER A 107 -2.15 0.76 0.19
CA SER A 107 -2.45 2.18 -0.02
C SER A 107 -3.69 2.58 0.79
N SER A 108 -3.69 3.81 1.31
CA SER A 108 -4.87 4.36 2.01
C SER A 108 -4.88 5.89 1.95
N ARG A 109 -6.02 6.50 2.32
CA ARG A 109 -6.09 7.93 2.58
C ARG A 109 -5.37 8.29 3.88
N SER A 110 -4.68 9.42 3.88
CA SER A 110 -4.01 9.95 5.08
C SER A 110 -4.94 10.09 6.28
N SER A 111 -6.19 10.53 6.04
CA SER A 111 -7.18 10.79 7.09
C SER A 111 -7.80 9.52 7.68
N GLU A 112 -7.68 8.39 7.00
CA GLU A 112 -8.33 7.13 7.36
C GLU A 112 -7.34 6.14 8.02
N TRP A 113 -6.03 6.36 7.82
CA TRP A 113 -4.98 5.57 8.47
C TRP A 113 -4.43 6.26 9.71
N GLY A 114 -4.79 5.74 10.89
CA GLY A 114 -4.31 6.22 12.18
C GLY A 114 -3.52 5.17 12.98
N LEU A 115 -3.19 5.52 14.23
CA LEU A 115 -2.48 4.64 15.16
C LEU A 115 -3.21 3.30 15.40
N ALA A 116 -4.54 3.32 15.43
CA ALA A 116 -5.34 2.10 15.56
C ALA A 116 -5.09 1.13 14.39
N SER A 117 -5.14 1.63 13.15
CA SER A 117 -4.87 0.86 11.93
C SER A 117 -3.45 0.27 11.95
N THR A 118 -2.45 1.07 12.34
CA THR A 118 -1.05 0.60 12.51
C THR A 118 -0.94 -0.50 13.57
N SER A 119 -1.58 -0.33 14.73
CA SER A 119 -1.55 -1.33 15.80
C SER A 119 -2.21 -2.65 15.38
N ILE A 120 -3.32 -2.58 14.63
CA ILE A 120 -4.00 -3.77 14.11
C ILE A 120 -3.13 -4.47 13.07
N PHE A 121 -2.52 -3.71 12.15
CA PHE A 121 -1.56 -4.26 11.18
C PHE A 121 -0.46 -5.06 11.89
N GLU A 122 0.18 -4.48 12.90
CA GLU A 122 1.23 -5.14 13.66
C GLU A 122 0.73 -6.38 14.40
N LYS A 123 -0.46 -6.34 14.99
CA LYS A 123 -1.06 -7.51 15.66
C LYS A 123 -1.31 -8.68 14.72
N PHE A 124 -1.73 -8.43 13.48
CA PHE A 124 -2.04 -9.48 12.51
C PHE A 124 -0.79 -10.01 11.78
N LEU A 125 0.14 -9.12 11.42
CA LEU A 125 1.30 -9.47 10.58
C LEU A 125 2.60 -9.62 11.38
N GLY A 126 2.60 -9.26 12.66
CA GLY A 126 3.75 -9.41 13.57
C GLY A 126 4.88 -8.42 13.33
N VAL A 127 4.67 -7.42 12.46
CA VAL A 127 5.68 -6.42 12.07
C VAL A 127 4.98 -5.07 11.93
N SER A 128 5.58 -4.01 12.49
CA SER A 128 5.10 -2.64 12.28
C SER A 128 5.36 -2.20 10.83
N PRO A 129 4.37 -1.61 10.14
CA PRO A 129 4.57 -1.11 8.79
C PRO A 129 5.41 0.17 8.79
N MET A 130 6.20 0.37 7.74
CA MET A 130 6.75 1.66 7.39
C MET A 130 5.64 2.51 6.76
N ILE A 131 5.15 3.51 7.50
CA ILE A 131 4.14 4.45 7.00
C ILE A 131 4.83 5.56 6.23
N VAL A 132 4.50 5.73 4.95
CA VAL A 132 5.08 6.77 4.09
C VAL A 132 4.00 7.65 3.46
N ARG A 133 4.30 8.92 3.24
CA ARG A 133 3.40 9.86 2.56
C ARG A 133 3.87 10.09 1.13
N LEU A 134 2.96 9.99 0.17
CA LEU A 134 3.25 10.31 -1.22
C LEU A 134 3.47 11.81 -1.37
N ARG A 135 4.59 12.23 -1.97
CA ARG A 135 4.81 13.63 -2.31
C ARG A 135 4.05 13.99 -3.59
N GLU A 136 3.56 15.22 -3.63
CA GLU A 136 3.10 15.85 -4.86
C GLU A 136 4.30 16.02 -5.81
N PHE A 137 4.02 16.11 -7.12
CA PHE A 137 5.08 16.47 -8.06
C PHE A 137 5.50 17.90 -7.78
N ASP A 138 6.79 18.12 -7.58
CA ASP A 138 7.33 19.47 -7.48
C ASP A 138 7.12 20.17 -8.83
N GLN A 139 6.68 21.44 -8.82
CA GLN A 139 6.34 22.20 -10.03
C GLN A 139 7.49 22.33 -11.05
N GLU A 140 8.74 22.08 -10.63
CA GLU A 140 9.91 22.05 -11.51
C GLU A 140 10.04 20.75 -12.34
N THR A 141 9.25 19.72 -12.05
CA THR A 141 9.29 18.42 -12.75
C THR A 141 8.20 18.28 -13.83
N LEU A 142 7.46 19.36 -14.13
CA LEU A 142 6.43 19.44 -15.18
C LEU A 142 6.83 20.44 -16.26
#